data_AF-A0A7V0IGG0-F1
#
_entry.id   AF-A0A7V0IGG0-F1
#
_cell.length_a   1.000
_cell.length_b   1.000
_cell.length_c   1.000
_cell.angle_alpha   90.00
_cell.angle_beta   90.00
_cell.angle_gamma   90.00
#
_symmetry.space_group_name_H-M   'P 1'
#
loop_
_entity.id
_entity.type
_entity.pdbx_description
1 polymer ?
#
loop_
_entity_poly.entity_id
_entity_poly.type
_entity_poly.pdbx_seq_one_letter_code
_entity_poly.pdbx_strand_id
1 'polypeptide(L)'
;RSLAERESLCSTGIGGGIAIPHCRLEEIDDFVVGLITVPDGVDFDAIDEKPAKLVVYIIGPESKAQQHIKLLSEISHALRTPGAVEKLLESSSPEILYENLMSYISGKALLEEKLPKRSLVQIIVQGNQDFEKIFDEIITLAPETTVVIHGEAASKYLMRMPIFAGFFKDSESEYVKIILALVSRKLVNEVIRRVESVVGKLNRAHGVILSVIHLNYSAGQLES
;
A
#
# COMPACT_ATOMS: atom_id res chain seq x y z
N ARG A 1 -36.64 7.57 0.13
CA ARG A 1 -37.29 8.26 -1.02
C ARG A 1 -36.28 9.10 -1.80
N SER A 2 -35.40 9.84 -1.12
CA SER A 2 -34.32 10.66 -1.71
C SER A 2 -33.49 10.03 -2.86
N LEU A 3 -33.14 8.73 -2.80
CA LEU A 3 -32.36 8.10 -3.87
C LEU A 3 -33.13 7.99 -5.20
N ALA A 4 -34.40 7.57 -5.15
CA ALA A 4 -35.25 7.44 -6.34
C ALA A 4 -35.63 8.82 -6.92
N GLU A 5 -35.86 9.80 -6.05
CA GLU A 5 -36.08 11.20 -6.46
C GLU A 5 -34.86 11.75 -7.21
N ARG A 6 -33.64 11.46 -6.74
CA ARG A 6 -32.41 11.86 -7.42
C ARG A 6 -32.20 11.17 -8.76
N GLU A 7 -32.48 9.87 -8.83
CA GLU A 7 -32.37 9.07 -10.06
C GLU A 7 -33.35 9.58 -11.13
N SER A 8 -34.55 10.01 -10.74
CA SER A 8 -35.55 10.54 -11.67
C SER A 8 -35.14 11.86 -12.35
N LEU A 9 -34.15 12.57 -11.81
CA LEU A 9 -33.62 13.80 -12.41
C LEU A 9 -32.61 13.52 -13.53
N CYS A 10 -31.79 12.49 -13.34
CA CYS A 10 -30.78 12.08 -14.29
C CYS A 10 -30.31 10.67 -13.94
N SER A 11 -30.29 9.79 -14.94
CA SER A 11 -29.77 8.43 -14.79
C SER A 11 -28.33 8.45 -14.29
N THR A 12 -28.03 7.54 -13.38
CA THR A 12 -26.69 7.18 -12.92
C THR A 12 -26.18 5.89 -13.55
N GLY A 13 -26.86 5.39 -14.59
CA GLY A 13 -26.42 4.32 -15.46
C GLY A 13 -25.28 4.76 -16.36
N ILE A 14 -24.05 4.39 -15.99
CA ILE A 14 -22.83 4.84 -16.68
C ILE A 14 -22.40 3.96 -17.86
N GLY A 15 -23.20 2.92 -18.16
CA GLY A 15 -22.93 1.92 -19.19
C GLY A 15 -22.03 0.78 -18.72
N GLY A 16 -21.84 -0.23 -19.55
CA GLY A 16 -21.07 -1.43 -19.21
C GLY A 16 -21.73 -2.31 -18.15
N GLY A 17 -23.06 -2.22 -18.02
CA GLY A 17 -23.82 -2.95 -17.00
C GLY A 17 -23.72 -2.38 -15.58
N ILE A 18 -23.32 -1.12 -15.42
CA ILE A 18 -23.13 -0.46 -14.12
C ILE A 18 -24.13 0.68 -13.91
N ALA A 19 -24.70 0.76 -12.71
CA ALA A 19 -25.37 1.95 -12.19
C ALA A 19 -24.77 2.38 -10.84
N ILE A 20 -24.68 3.69 -10.58
CA ILE A 20 -24.16 4.23 -9.32
C ILE A 20 -25.12 5.26 -8.69
N PRO A 21 -26.30 4.81 -8.20
CA PRO A 21 -27.28 5.70 -7.60
C PRO A 21 -26.69 6.34 -6.35
N HIS A 22 -26.78 7.65 -6.22
CA HIS A 22 -26.22 8.33 -5.05
C HIS A 22 -27.04 9.54 -4.62
N CYS A 23 -27.15 9.74 -3.31
CA CYS A 23 -27.83 10.91 -2.76
C CYS A 23 -27.19 11.38 -1.45
N ARG A 24 -27.57 12.58 -1.02
CA ARG A 24 -27.22 13.11 0.29
C ARG A 24 -28.46 13.22 1.16
N LEU A 25 -28.29 13.02 2.45
CA LEU A 25 -29.34 13.11 3.47
C LEU A 25 -28.80 13.92 4.67
N GLU A 26 -29.68 14.66 5.33
CA GLU A 26 -29.32 15.42 6.55
C GLU A 26 -29.27 14.51 7.78
N GLU A 27 -30.06 13.43 7.78
CA GLU A 27 -30.35 12.61 8.96
C GLU A 27 -29.38 11.44 9.20
N ILE A 28 -28.23 11.43 8.51
CA ILE A 28 -27.18 10.41 8.68
C ILE A 28 -25.86 11.08 9.03
N ASP A 29 -25.07 10.44 9.90
CA ASP A 29 -23.78 10.97 10.34
C ASP A 29 -22.60 10.41 9.51
N ASP A 30 -22.82 9.31 8.79
CA ASP A 30 -21.78 8.64 8.01
C ASP A 30 -22.27 8.04 6.69
N PHE A 31 -21.33 7.66 5.84
CA PHE A 31 -21.61 7.09 4.54
C PHE A 31 -22.15 5.66 4.63
N VAL A 32 -23.18 5.39 3.83
CA VAL A 32 -23.69 4.06 3.58
C VAL A 32 -23.42 3.73 2.12
N VAL A 33 -22.69 2.64 1.89
CA VAL A 33 -22.44 2.09 0.56
C VAL A 33 -23.03 0.69 0.52
N GLY A 34 -23.77 0.38 -0.54
CA GLY A 34 -24.26 -0.97 -0.77
C GLY A 34 -24.02 -1.43 -2.19
N LEU A 35 -23.88 -2.74 -2.33
CA LEU A 35 -23.70 -3.41 -3.61
C LEU A 35 -24.86 -4.35 -3.85
N ILE A 36 -25.34 -4.38 -5.09
CA ILE A 36 -26.41 -5.25 -5.53
C ILE A 36 -26.01 -5.81 -6.89
N THR A 37 -26.04 -7.13 -7.02
CA THR A 37 -25.96 -7.82 -8.31
C THR A 37 -27.36 -8.21 -8.77
N VAL A 38 -27.66 -7.94 -10.03
CA VAL A 38 -28.94 -8.24 -10.68
C VAL A 38 -28.62 -9.09 -11.92
N PRO A 39 -28.64 -10.44 -11.81
CA PRO A 39 -28.18 -11.33 -12.88
C PRO A 39 -28.86 -11.08 -14.23
N ASP A 40 -30.18 -10.88 -14.20
CA ASP A 40 -31.02 -10.59 -15.38
C ASP A 40 -30.92 -9.13 -15.83
N GLY A 41 -30.28 -8.29 -15.02
CA GLY A 41 -30.19 -6.85 -15.22
C GLY A 41 -31.49 -6.11 -14.86
N VAL A 42 -31.35 -4.79 -14.69
CA VAL A 42 -32.45 -3.87 -14.44
C VAL A 42 -32.27 -2.63 -15.31
N ASP A 43 -33.40 -2.10 -15.82
CA ASP A 43 -33.38 -0.88 -16.59
C ASP A 43 -33.06 0.32 -15.69
N PHE A 44 -32.06 1.09 -16.11
CA PHE A 44 -31.55 2.26 -15.41
C PHE A 44 -31.41 3.45 -16.35
N ASP A 45 -31.98 3.41 -17.57
CA ASP A 45 -31.78 4.42 -18.61
C ASP A 45 -30.28 4.71 -18.86
N ALA A 46 -29.46 3.65 -18.88
CA ALA A 46 -28.01 3.77 -19.00
C ALA A 46 -27.59 4.37 -20.35
N ILE A 47 -26.45 5.06 -20.37
CA ILE A 47 -25.95 5.76 -21.57
C ILE A 47 -25.72 4.86 -22.80
N ASP A 48 -25.50 3.56 -22.60
CA ASP A 48 -25.31 2.57 -23.66
C ASP A 48 -26.58 1.74 -23.94
N GLU A 49 -27.71 2.14 -23.36
CA GLU A 49 -29.03 1.49 -23.48
C GLU A 49 -29.05 0.02 -23.04
N LYS A 50 -28.06 -0.40 -22.23
CA LYS A 50 -27.98 -1.76 -21.69
C LYS A 50 -28.44 -1.81 -20.24
N PRO A 51 -29.05 -2.93 -19.81
CA PRO A 51 -29.48 -3.09 -18.43
C PRO A 51 -28.28 -3.11 -17.48
N ALA A 52 -28.43 -2.45 -16.32
CA ALA A 52 -27.45 -2.50 -15.25
C ALA A 52 -27.54 -3.85 -14.53
N LYS A 53 -26.40 -4.54 -14.41
CA LYS A 53 -26.28 -5.82 -13.69
C LYS A 53 -25.58 -5.65 -12.34
N LEU A 54 -24.82 -4.57 -12.18
CA LEU A 54 -24.17 -4.21 -10.93
C LEU A 54 -24.62 -2.81 -10.53
N VAL A 55 -25.20 -2.69 -9.35
CA VAL A 55 -25.63 -1.42 -8.77
C VAL A 55 -24.82 -1.18 -7.50
N VAL A 56 -24.09 -0.06 -7.47
CA VAL A 56 -23.36 0.38 -6.26
C VAL A 56 -23.94 1.70 -5.81
N TYR A 57 -24.70 1.70 -4.72
CA TYR A 57 -25.34 2.92 -4.24
C TYR A 57 -24.55 3.59 -3.12
N ILE A 58 -24.60 4.92 -3.06
CA ILE A 58 -23.89 5.74 -2.06
C ILE A 58 -24.87 6.73 -1.44
N ILE A 59 -25.04 6.65 -0.13
CA ILE A 59 -25.81 7.62 0.65
C ILE A 59 -24.84 8.27 1.63
N GLY A 60 -24.76 9.60 1.64
CA GLY A 60 -23.83 10.30 2.53
C GLY A 60 -24.43 11.54 3.18
N PRO A 61 -23.84 12.02 4.30
CA PRO A 61 -24.30 13.24 4.95
C PRO A 61 -24.08 14.46 4.06
N GLU A 62 -24.99 15.43 4.15
CA GLU A 62 -24.81 16.72 3.47
C GLU A 62 -23.52 17.44 3.89
N SER A 63 -23.14 17.30 5.16
CA SER A 63 -21.95 17.93 5.75
C SER A 63 -20.61 17.43 5.19
N LYS A 64 -20.58 16.27 4.49
CA LYS A 64 -19.34 15.66 3.96
C LYS A 64 -19.29 15.62 2.42
N ALA A 65 -19.74 16.70 1.76
CA ALA A 65 -19.83 16.77 0.29
C ALA A 65 -18.52 16.43 -0.46
N GLN A 66 -17.35 16.89 0.02
CA GLN A 66 -16.07 16.59 -0.62
C GLN A 66 -15.71 15.10 -0.54
N GLN A 67 -15.98 14.46 0.60
CA GLN A 67 -15.75 13.02 0.77
C GLN A 67 -16.70 12.20 -0.10
N HIS A 68 -17.93 12.67 -0.29
CA HIS A 68 -18.89 12.05 -1.20
C HIS A 68 -18.35 12.01 -2.63
N ILE A 69 -17.86 13.15 -3.15
CA ILE A 69 -17.29 13.25 -4.50
C ILE A 69 -16.08 12.31 -4.65
N LYS A 70 -15.22 12.27 -3.63
CA LYS A 70 -14.05 11.38 -3.62
C LYS A 70 -14.47 9.92 -3.71
N LEU A 71 -15.40 9.48 -2.86
CA LEU A 71 -15.90 8.11 -2.83
C LEU A 71 -16.55 7.71 -4.16
N LEU A 72 -17.36 8.61 -4.76
CA LEU A 72 -17.96 8.40 -6.06
C LEU A 72 -16.90 8.23 -7.17
N SER A 73 -15.85 9.05 -7.15
CA SER A 73 -14.74 8.96 -8.10
C SER A 73 -13.96 7.64 -7.96
N GLU A 74 -13.72 7.18 -6.74
CA GLU A 74 -13.00 5.93 -6.46
C GLU A 74 -13.79 4.71 -6.93
N ILE A 75 -15.08 4.65 -6.59
CA ILE A 75 -15.97 3.57 -7.02
C ILE A 75 -16.10 3.58 -8.54
N SER A 76 -16.34 4.74 -9.16
CA SER A 76 -16.46 4.81 -10.64
C SER A 76 -15.16 4.37 -11.34
N HIS A 77 -13.99 4.74 -10.81
CA HIS A 77 -12.72 4.30 -11.37
C HIS A 77 -12.49 2.80 -11.20
N ALA A 78 -12.77 2.25 -10.02
CA ALA A 78 -12.67 0.81 -9.75
C ALA A 78 -13.51 0.00 -10.74
N LEU A 79 -14.77 0.40 -10.93
CA LEU A 79 -15.71 -0.31 -11.82
C LEU A 79 -15.37 -0.18 -13.32
N ARG A 80 -14.62 0.86 -13.71
CA ARG A 80 -14.11 1.00 -15.10
C ARG A 80 -12.85 0.17 -15.37
N THR A 81 -12.29 -0.49 -14.37
CA THR A 81 -11.12 -1.37 -14.56
C THR A 81 -11.53 -2.59 -15.41
N PRO A 82 -10.80 -2.92 -16.49
CA PRO A 82 -11.12 -4.07 -17.32
C PRO A 82 -11.21 -5.37 -16.51
N GLY A 83 -12.30 -6.13 -16.65
CA GLY A 83 -12.52 -7.38 -15.93
C GLY A 83 -13.10 -7.22 -14.51
N ALA A 84 -13.25 -6.00 -13.99
CA ALA A 84 -13.73 -5.79 -12.63
C ALA A 84 -15.21 -6.14 -12.48
N VAL A 85 -16.06 -5.70 -13.42
CA VAL A 85 -17.50 -5.97 -13.38
C VAL A 85 -17.77 -7.47 -13.51
N GLU A 86 -17.07 -8.14 -14.43
CA GLU A 86 -17.18 -9.58 -14.64
C GLU A 86 -16.85 -10.35 -13.36
N LYS A 87 -15.72 -10.02 -12.73
CA LYS A 87 -15.30 -10.63 -11.46
C LYS A 87 -16.29 -10.37 -10.31
N LEU A 88 -16.87 -9.18 -10.24
CA LEU A 88 -17.89 -8.85 -9.24
C LEU A 88 -19.16 -9.67 -9.46
N LEU A 89 -19.61 -9.80 -10.71
CA LEU A 89 -20.79 -10.61 -11.06
C LEU A 89 -20.60 -12.11 -10.83
N GLU A 90 -19.37 -12.62 -10.89
CA GLU A 90 -19.03 -14.02 -10.60
C GLU A 90 -18.94 -14.34 -9.09
N SER A 91 -19.11 -13.33 -8.21
CA SER A 91 -18.98 -13.53 -6.77
C SER A 91 -20.10 -14.42 -6.22
N SER A 92 -19.73 -15.51 -5.55
CA SER A 92 -20.68 -16.52 -5.06
C SER A 92 -21.34 -16.18 -3.72
N SER A 93 -20.89 -15.13 -3.04
CA SER A 93 -21.49 -14.64 -1.80
C SER A 93 -21.33 -13.12 -1.65
N PRO A 94 -22.16 -12.47 -0.80
CA PRO A 94 -22.02 -11.05 -0.48
C PRO A 94 -20.64 -10.69 0.08
N GLU A 95 -20.02 -11.58 0.85
CA GLU A 95 -18.69 -11.40 1.43
C GLU A 95 -17.61 -11.36 0.34
N ILE A 96 -17.65 -12.31 -0.60
CA ILE A 96 -16.71 -12.36 -1.73
C ILE A 96 -16.92 -11.15 -2.65
N LEU A 97 -18.16 -10.72 -2.85
CA LEU A 97 -18.48 -9.53 -3.63
C LEU A 97 -17.87 -8.27 -3.00
N TYR A 98 -18.01 -8.13 -1.68
CA TYR A 98 -17.39 -7.05 -0.92
C TYR A 98 -15.86 -7.10 -1.02
N GLU A 99 -15.23 -8.25 -0.77
CA GLU A 99 -13.78 -8.42 -0.86
C GLU A 99 -13.24 -8.09 -2.25
N ASN A 100 -13.94 -8.55 -3.30
CA ASN A 100 -13.58 -8.26 -4.68
C ASN A 100 -13.66 -6.75 -4.98
N LEU A 101 -14.75 -6.07 -4.61
CA LEU A 101 -14.85 -4.62 -4.80
C LEU A 101 -13.74 -3.90 -4.04
N MET A 102 -13.54 -4.29 -2.78
CA MET A 102 -12.47 -3.73 -1.96
C MET A 102 -11.11 -3.97 -2.60
N SER A 103 -10.83 -5.09 -3.25
CA SER A 103 -9.53 -5.27 -3.94
C SER A 103 -9.26 -4.22 -5.04
N TYR A 104 -10.30 -3.72 -5.71
CA TYR A 104 -10.19 -2.66 -6.73
C TYR A 104 -10.13 -1.25 -6.14
N ILE A 105 -10.89 -0.98 -5.07
CA ILE A 105 -10.87 0.31 -4.36
C ILE A 105 -9.59 0.46 -3.52
N SER A 106 -9.17 -0.60 -2.84
CA SER A 106 -8.00 -0.68 -1.95
C SER A 106 -6.66 -0.66 -2.69
N GLY A 107 -6.68 -0.86 -4.01
CA GLY A 107 -5.51 -0.60 -4.85
C GLY A 107 -5.04 0.87 -4.81
N LYS A 108 -5.89 1.81 -4.33
CA LYS A 108 -5.55 3.22 -4.14
C LYS A 108 -6.10 3.89 -2.85
N ALA A 109 -7.26 3.49 -2.32
CA ALA A 109 -8.00 4.30 -1.33
C ALA A 109 -7.91 3.84 0.15
N LEU A 110 -7.77 2.54 0.45
CA LEU A 110 -7.65 2.06 1.84
C LEU A 110 -6.35 2.49 2.56
N LEU A 111 -5.41 3.11 1.85
CA LEU A 111 -4.14 3.58 2.44
C LEU A 111 -4.24 4.98 3.06
N GLU A 112 -5.37 5.68 2.94
CA GLU A 112 -5.50 7.07 3.38
C GLU A 112 -6.13 7.29 4.77
N GLU A 113 -6.62 6.25 5.46
CA GLU A 113 -6.80 6.34 6.91
C GLU A 113 -5.43 6.37 7.60
N LYS A 114 -4.87 7.58 7.78
CA LYS A 114 -3.77 8.03 8.67
C LYS A 114 -2.74 7.00 9.17
N LEU A 115 -2.41 5.96 8.41
CA LEU A 115 -1.32 5.07 8.76
C LEU A 115 -0.03 5.92 8.71
N PRO A 116 0.83 5.81 9.73
CA PRO A 116 2.05 6.58 9.77
C PRO A 116 2.87 6.22 8.53
N LYS A 117 3.15 7.21 7.67
CA LYS A 117 4.03 7.03 6.52
C LYS A 117 5.41 6.62 7.04
N ARG A 118 5.75 5.35 6.87
CA ARG A 118 7.04 4.76 7.27
C ARG A 118 7.91 4.47 6.05
N SER A 119 9.20 4.34 6.29
CA SER A 119 10.17 3.81 5.35
C SER A 119 10.97 2.72 6.05
N LEU A 120 11.22 1.62 5.35
CA LEU A 120 12.24 0.67 5.77
C LEU A 120 13.59 1.21 5.31
N VAL A 121 14.48 1.49 6.25
CA VAL A 121 15.88 1.78 5.98
C VAL A 121 16.66 0.50 6.18
N GLN A 122 17.45 0.13 5.19
CA GLN A 122 18.37 -0.98 5.25
C GLN A 122 19.79 -0.45 5.09
N ILE A 123 20.65 -0.76 6.06
CA ILE A 123 22.06 -0.41 6.03
C ILE A 123 22.87 -1.69 6.08
N ILE A 124 23.59 -1.97 5.01
CA ILE A 124 24.48 -3.11 4.87
C ILE A 124 25.87 -2.61 5.19
N VAL A 125 26.51 -3.18 6.21
CA VAL A 125 27.86 -2.85 6.66
C VAL A 125 28.74 -4.08 6.49
N GLN A 126 29.83 -3.89 5.76
CA GLN A 126 30.84 -4.89 5.48
C GLN A 126 31.94 -4.78 6.55
N GLY A 127 32.21 -5.88 7.27
CA GLY A 127 33.14 -5.87 8.39
C GLY A 127 32.59 -5.18 9.65
N ASN A 128 33.49 -4.83 10.58
CA ASN A 128 33.12 -4.36 11.93
C ASN A 128 33.46 -2.90 12.24
N GLN A 129 34.20 -2.19 11.38
CA GLN A 129 34.81 -0.91 11.75
C GLN A 129 33.80 0.20 12.06
N ASP A 130 32.74 0.30 11.26
CA ASP A 130 31.74 1.37 11.37
C ASP A 130 30.39 0.90 11.91
N PHE A 131 30.19 -0.42 12.07
CA PHE A 131 28.91 -0.98 12.45
C PHE A 131 28.38 -0.42 13.78
N GLU A 132 29.17 -0.46 14.86
CA GLU A 132 28.70 -0.03 16.19
C GLU A 132 28.29 1.44 16.18
N LYS A 133 29.08 2.30 15.51
CA LYS A 133 28.80 3.73 15.40
C LYS A 133 27.52 4.00 14.59
N ILE A 134 27.35 3.29 13.48
CA ILE A 134 26.13 3.39 12.67
C ILE A 134 24.93 2.89 13.50
N PHE A 135 25.08 1.76 14.18
CA PHE A 135 24.03 1.17 15.00
C PHE A 135 23.56 2.15 16.10
N ASP A 136 24.48 2.79 16.82
CA ASP A 136 24.17 3.80 17.84
C ASP A 136 23.39 4.99 17.27
N GLU A 137 23.72 5.44 16.06
CA GLU A 137 22.99 6.50 15.38
C GLU A 137 21.56 6.08 15.00
N ILE A 138 21.37 4.84 14.56
CA ILE A 138 20.06 4.33 14.13
C ILE A 138 19.17 3.99 15.32
N ILE A 139 19.71 3.31 16.35
CA ILE A 139 18.93 2.92 17.53
C ILE A 139 18.38 4.14 18.27
N THR A 140 19.11 5.26 18.25
CA THR A 140 18.64 6.54 18.81
C THR A 140 17.40 7.08 18.10
N LEU A 141 17.26 6.83 16.78
CA LEU A 141 16.12 7.29 15.99
C LEU A 141 14.95 6.29 15.98
N ALA A 142 15.24 5.01 16.13
CA ALA A 142 14.27 3.92 15.94
C ALA A 142 14.53 2.75 16.90
N PRO A 143 14.48 2.96 18.22
CA PRO A 143 14.91 1.97 19.21
C PRO A 143 14.09 0.67 19.13
N GLU A 144 12.78 0.78 18.96
CA GLU A 144 11.85 -0.36 18.98
C GLU A 144 11.76 -1.13 17.67
N THR A 145 12.24 -0.54 16.57
CA THR A 145 12.02 -1.09 15.21
C THR A 145 13.31 -1.40 14.47
N THR A 146 14.45 -1.28 15.15
CA THR A 146 15.75 -1.63 14.62
C THR A 146 16.06 -3.10 14.88
N VAL A 147 16.39 -3.83 13.82
CA VAL A 147 16.79 -5.24 13.84
C VAL A 147 18.15 -5.36 13.18
N VAL A 148 19.03 -6.19 13.75
CA VAL A 148 20.33 -6.52 13.18
C VAL A 148 20.32 -7.96 12.70
N ILE A 149 20.66 -8.16 11.43
CA ILE A 149 20.84 -9.48 10.80
C ILE A 149 22.32 -9.68 10.53
N HIS A 150 22.85 -10.82 10.99
CA HIS A 150 24.21 -11.25 10.70
C HIS A 150 24.21 -12.22 9.53
N GLY A 151 24.97 -11.89 8.48
CA GLY A 151 25.13 -12.71 7.30
C GLY A 151 26.60 -13.02 7.01
N GLU A 152 26.81 -14.06 6.21
CA GLU A 152 28.11 -14.39 5.64
C GLU A 152 28.08 -14.10 4.14
N ALA A 153 29.18 -13.60 3.59
CA ALA A 153 29.30 -13.41 2.15
C ALA A 153 29.12 -14.75 1.42
N ALA A 154 28.36 -14.74 0.32
CA ALA A 154 28.11 -15.92 -0.50
C ALA A 154 29.41 -16.55 -1.03
N SER A 155 30.48 -15.76 -1.19
CA SER A 155 31.83 -16.24 -1.52
C SER A 155 32.30 -17.36 -0.60
N LYS A 156 31.94 -17.33 0.70
CA LYS A 156 32.27 -18.40 1.65
C LYS A 156 31.58 -19.72 1.34
N TYR A 157 30.36 -19.67 0.79
CA TYR A 157 29.69 -20.86 0.28
C TYR A 157 30.33 -21.33 -1.03
N LEU A 158 30.61 -20.40 -1.94
CA LEU A 158 31.20 -20.71 -3.24
C LEU A 158 32.60 -21.32 -3.11
N MET A 159 33.46 -20.83 -2.21
CA MET A 159 34.79 -21.41 -1.96
C MET A 159 34.77 -22.89 -1.57
N ARG A 160 33.66 -23.38 -0.99
CA ARG A 160 33.48 -24.80 -0.65
C ARG A 160 33.19 -25.67 -1.88
N MET A 161 32.82 -25.07 -3.01
CA MET A 161 32.56 -25.78 -4.25
C MET A 161 33.87 -25.93 -5.05
N PRO A 162 34.23 -27.14 -5.51
CA PRO A 162 35.51 -27.39 -6.18
C PRO A 162 35.80 -26.49 -7.39
N ILE A 163 34.76 -26.11 -8.13
CA ILE A 163 34.87 -25.25 -9.32
C ILE A 163 35.21 -23.79 -8.99
N PHE A 164 35.04 -23.36 -7.73
CA PHE A 164 35.21 -21.97 -7.31
C PHE A 164 36.34 -21.78 -6.28
N ALA A 165 36.98 -22.86 -5.83
CA ALA A 165 37.97 -22.85 -4.74
C ALA A 165 39.22 -21.97 -5.02
N GLY A 166 39.55 -21.72 -6.29
CA GLY A 166 40.70 -20.88 -6.68
C GLY A 166 40.35 -19.43 -7.06
N PHE A 167 39.07 -19.05 -7.05
CA PHE A 167 38.62 -17.74 -7.53
C PHE A 167 38.59 -16.65 -6.46
N PHE A 168 38.56 -17.04 -5.19
CA PHE A 168 38.44 -16.12 -4.06
C PHE A 168 39.68 -16.29 -3.17
N LYS A 169 40.24 -15.18 -2.68
CA LYS A 169 41.33 -15.21 -1.69
C LYS A 169 40.73 -15.43 -0.29
N ASP A 170 41.38 -16.23 0.54
CA ASP A 170 41.03 -16.49 1.95
C ASP A 170 41.00 -15.24 2.85
N SER A 171 41.43 -14.08 2.35
CA SER A 171 41.86 -12.98 3.20
C SER A 171 40.77 -12.05 3.75
N GLU A 172 39.52 -12.11 3.31
CA GLU A 172 38.50 -11.22 3.87
C GLU A 172 37.16 -11.95 4.03
N SER A 173 37.03 -12.67 5.15
CA SER A 173 35.72 -13.07 5.67
C SER A 173 34.98 -11.81 6.12
N GLU A 174 34.51 -11.03 5.18
CA GLU A 174 33.71 -9.87 5.49
C GLU A 174 32.30 -10.37 5.83
N TYR A 175 32.13 -10.67 7.12
CA TYR A 175 30.82 -10.77 7.72
C TYR A 175 30.05 -9.51 7.33
N VAL A 176 28.80 -9.71 6.93
CA VAL A 176 27.91 -8.63 6.55
C VAL A 176 26.91 -8.46 7.66
N LYS A 177 26.84 -7.26 8.24
CA LYS A 177 25.80 -6.91 9.20
C LYS A 177 24.78 -6.03 8.49
N ILE A 178 23.51 -6.38 8.62
CA ILE A 178 22.41 -5.64 8.02
C ILE A 178 21.58 -5.04 9.15
N ILE A 179 21.56 -3.71 9.22
CA ILE A 179 20.68 -2.95 10.11
C ILE A 179 19.40 -2.66 9.33
N LEU A 180 18.27 -3.16 9.81
CA LEU A 180 16.93 -2.85 9.30
C LEU A 180 16.21 -1.98 10.31
N ALA A 181 15.71 -0.82 9.92
CA ALA A 181 14.95 0.06 10.80
C ALA A 181 13.69 0.59 10.12
N LEU A 182 12.55 0.52 10.80
CA LEU A 182 11.31 1.16 10.36
C LEU A 182 11.22 2.58 10.92
N VAL A 183 11.54 3.56 10.08
CA VAL A 183 11.54 4.96 10.49
C VAL A 183 10.33 5.70 9.95
N SER A 184 9.90 6.76 10.64
CA SER A 184 8.98 7.74 10.06
C SER A 184 9.58 8.31 8.78
N ARG A 185 8.78 8.45 7.72
CA ARG A 185 9.25 8.99 6.43
C ARG A 185 9.90 10.37 6.56
N LYS A 186 9.51 11.15 7.58
CA LYS A 186 10.09 12.47 7.89
C LYS A 186 11.53 12.39 8.40
N LEU A 187 11.94 11.27 8.99
CA LEU A 187 13.27 11.06 9.57
C LEU A 187 14.28 10.45 8.58
N VAL A 188 13.86 10.07 7.36
CA VAL A 188 14.75 9.43 6.38
C VAL A 188 16.00 10.26 6.09
N ASN A 189 15.84 11.57 5.87
CA ASN A 189 16.98 12.46 5.61
C ASN A 189 17.91 12.58 6.82
N GLU A 190 17.35 12.52 8.04
CA GLU A 190 18.12 12.56 9.28
C GLU A 190 18.93 11.27 9.47
N VAL A 191 18.34 10.11 9.14
CA VAL A 191 19.05 8.83 9.11
C VAL A 191 20.24 8.89 8.15
N ILE A 192 20.01 9.34 6.91
CA ILE A 192 21.08 9.47 5.91
C ILE A 192 22.19 10.39 6.45
N ARG A 193 21.83 11.55 7.01
CA ARG A 193 22.78 12.52 7.56
C ARG A 193 23.62 11.93 8.69
N ARG A 194 23.03 11.16 9.60
CA ARG A 194 23.73 10.53 10.72
C ARG A 194 24.68 9.44 10.24
N VAL A 195 24.25 8.60 9.31
CA VAL A 195 25.14 7.60 8.70
C VAL A 195 26.30 8.29 7.98
N GLU A 196 26.04 9.34 7.19
CA GLU A 196 27.09 10.10 6.52
C GLU A 196 28.06 10.78 7.50
N SER A 197 27.63 11.08 8.73
CA SER A 197 28.52 11.62 9.76
C SER A 197 29.54 10.60 10.29
N VAL A 198 29.22 9.31 10.17
CA VAL A 198 30.10 8.20 10.56
C VAL A 198 31.03 7.82 9.42
N VAL A 199 30.50 7.64 8.20
CA VAL A 199 31.24 7.04 7.07
C VAL A 199 31.66 8.04 6.00
N GLY A 200 31.35 9.33 6.19
CA GLY A 200 31.46 10.34 5.13
C GLY A 200 30.34 10.23 4.10
N LYS A 201 30.49 10.92 2.97
CA LYS A 201 29.45 10.92 1.93
C LYS A 201 29.21 9.52 1.37
N LEU A 202 27.96 9.04 1.43
CA LEU A 202 27.59 7.66 1.05
C LEU A 202 27.92 7.33 -0.41
N ASN A 203 27.94 8.33 -1.30
CA ASN A 203 28.34 8.14 -2.70
C ASN A 203 29.85 7.89 -2.90
N ARG A 204 30.66 8.01 -1.84
CA ARG A 204 32.11 7.77 -1.81
C ARG A 204 32.53 6.78 -0.72
N ALA A 205 31.61 6.37 0.15
CA ALA A 205 31.89 5.42 1.21
C ALA A 205 32.13 4.01 0.62
N HIS A 206 33.05 3.27 1.22
CA HIS A 206 33.31 1.87 0.89
C HIS A 206 32.81 0.99 2.04
N GLY A 207 32.33 -0.22 1.73
CA GLY A 207 31.86 -1.17 2.73
C GLY A 207 30.51 -0.83 3.40
N VAL A 208 29.84 0.26 3.00
CA VAL A 208 28.52 0.61 3.52
C VAL A 208 27.56 0.93 2.38
N ILE A 209 26.39 0.29 2.40
CA ILE A 209 25.28 0.56 1.48
C ILE A 209 24.06 0.92 2.32
N LEU A 210 23.45 2.07 2.02
CA LEU A 210 22.17 2.47 2.60
C LEU A 210 21.11 2.49 1.50
N SER A 211 20.01 1.76 1.71
CA SER A 211 18.83 1.80 0.87
C SER A 211 17.60 2.20 1.68
N VAL A 212 16.67 2.86 0.99
CA VAL A 212 15.40 3.32 1.58
C VAL A 212 14.27 2.79 0.73
N ILE A 213 13.36 2.04 1.36
CA ILE A 213 12.14 1.54 0.73
C ILE A 213 10.96 2.25 1.38
N HIS A 214 10.25 3.05 0.60
CA HIS A 214 9.02 3.67 1.05
C HIS A 214 7.91 2.63 1.12
N LEU A 215 7.34 2.44 2.30
CA LEU A 215 6.26 1.49 2.48
C LEU A 215 4.94 2.11 2.01
N ASN A 216 4.22 1.36 1.19
CA ASN A 216 2.85 1.70 0.79
C ASN A 216 1.86 1.33 1.89
N TYR A 217 2.15 0.28 2.66
CA TYR A 217 1.34 -0.17 3.80
C TYR A 217 2.25 -0.58 4.96
N SER A 218 1.89 -0.16 6.18
CA SER A 218 2.50 -0.61 7.43
C SER A 218 1.50 -0.34 8.56
N ALA A 219 1.16 -1.37 9.32
CA ALA A 219 0.22 -1.32 10.44
C ALA A 219 0.74 -2.20 11.59
N GLY A 220 0.18 -2.00 12.79
CA GLY A 220 0.60 -2.68 14.01
C GLY A 220 1.77 -2.01 14.74
N GLN A 221 2.08 -2.55 15.91
CA GLN A 221 3.15 -2.11 16.81
C GLN A 221 3.92 -3.34 17.30
N LEU A 222 5.22 -3.18 17.54
CA LEU A 222 6.07 -4.24 18.11
C LEU A 222 6.04 -4.24 19.64
N GLU A 223 5.55 -3.16 20.26
CA GLU A 223 5.28 -3.09 21.69
C GLU A 223 4.01 -3.86 22.04
N SER A 224 4.00 -4.46 23.23
CA SER A 224 2.86 -5.17 23.82
C SER A 224 1.96 -4.23 24.61
#